data_AF-A0A399F9A9-F1
#
_entry.id   AF-A0A399F9A9-F1
#
_cell.length_a   1.000
_cell.length_b   1.000
_cell.length_c   1.000
_cell.angle_alpha   90.00
_cell.angle_beta   90.00
_cell.angle_gamma   90.00
#
_symmetry.space_group_name_H-M   'P 1'
#
loop_
_entity.id
_entity.type
_entity.pdbx_description
1 polymer ?
#
loop_
_entity_poly.entity_id
_entity_poly.type
_entity_poly.pdbx_seq_one_letter_code
_entity_poly.pdbx_strand_id
1 'polypeptide(L)'
;MPTFEHFQQLKNHIPLPADKQQIGACLACSYWDADDVRRDQSQVARVAVCLHPDLVEFSLIVSGGSGCSRWAEEPAAGAEARAYVEQYEAP
;
A
#
# COMPACT_ATOMS: atom_id res chain seq x y z
N MET A 1 -27.88 -13.81 0.27
CA MET A 1 -27.54 -12.53 -0.39
C MET A 1 -26.56 -12.83 -1.51
N PRO A 2 -26.73 -12.29 -2.72
CA PRO A 2 -25.72 -12.41 -3.76
C PRO A 2 -24.42 -11.75 -3.28
N THR A 3 -23.31 -12.45 -3.43
CA THR A 3 -21.97 -12.09 -2.92
C THR A 3 -21.53 -10.68 -3.33
N PHE A 4 -22.00 -10.18 -4.47
CA PHE A 4 -21.67 -8.86 -5.00
C PHE A 4 -22.28 -7.70 -4.21
N GLU A 5 -23.53 -7.82 -3.74
CA GLU A 5 -24.21 -6.77 -2.96
C GLU A 5 -23.57 -6.60 -1.58
N HIS A 6 -23.16 -7.72 -0.97
CA HIS A 6 -22.46 -7.72 0.30
C HIS A 6 -21.10 -7.01 0.21
N PHE A 7 -20.35 -7.22 -0.88
CA PHE A 7 -19.06 -6.58 -1.10
C PHE A 7 -19.16 -5.04 -1.25
N GLN A 8 -20.18 -4.55 -1.96
CA GLN A 8 -20.38 -3.11 -2.12
C GLN A 8 -20.81 -2.42 -0.80
N GLN A 9 -21.54 -3.12 0.06
CA GLN A 9 -21.87 -2.62 1.39
C GLN A 9 -20.63 -2.49 2.28
N LEU A 10 -19.73 -3.48 2.26
CA LEU A 10 -18.48 -3.46 3.03
C LEU A 10 -17.53 -2.33 2.62
N LYS A 11 -17.47 -1.99 1.33
CA LYS A 11 -16.68 -0.84 0.84
C LYS A 11 -17.09 0.50 1.46
N ASN A 12 -18.35 0.64 1.86
CA ASN A 12 -18.88 1.88 2.42
C ASN A 12 -18.72 1.96 3.95
N HIS A 13 -18.29 0.87 4.62
CA HIS A 13 -18.20 0.82 6.08
C HIS A 13 -16.93 1.47 6.64
N ILE A 14 -15.88 1.63 5.83
CA ILE A 14 -14.65 2.33 6.21
C ILE A 14 -14.39 3.40 5.14
N PRO A 15 -14.65 4.68 5.43
CA PRO A 15 -14.34 5.74 4.49
C PRO A 15 -12.83 5.76 4.27
N LEU A 16 -12.41 5.56 3.02
CA LEU A 16 -11.08 5.98 2.61
C LEU A 16 -11.02 7.51 2.76
N PRO A 17 -9.88 8.06 3.21
CA PRO A 17 -9.67 9.50 3.15
C PRO A 17 -10.07 10.06 1.79
N ALA A 18 -10.87 11.13 1.79
CA ALA A 18 -11.26 11.81 0.55
C ALA A 18 -10.04 12.41 -0.17
N ASP A 19 -8.99 12.68 0.60
CA ASP A 19 -7.70 13.14 0.11
C ASP A 19 -6.80 11.93 -0.20
N LYS A 20 -6.53 11.72 -1.49
CA LYS A 20 -5.62 10.67 -1.96
C LYS A 20 -4.21 10.83 -1.36
N GLN A 21 -3.82 12.05 -0.97
CA GLN A 21 -2.54 12.33 -0.31
C GLN A 21 -2.40 11.64 1.04
N GLN A 22 -3.51 11.27 1.70
CA GLN A 22 -3.49 10.56 2.98
C GLN A 22 -3.31 9.04 2.82
N ILE A 23 -3.47 8.50 1.61
CA ILE A 23 -3.40 7.05 1.34
C ILE A 23 -2.03 6.67 0.76
N GLY A 24 -1.31 7.63 0.15
CA GLY A 24 0.05 7.50 -0.36
C GLY A 24 0.28 6.24 -1.21
N ALA A 25 1.54 5.85 -1.34
CA ALA A 25 1.95 4.61 -1.99
C ALA A 25 2.67 3.69 -0.98
N CYS A 26 2.45 2.39 -1.08
CA CYS A 26 3.08 1.37 -0.24
C CYS A 26 4.60 1.48 -0.30
N LEU A 27 5.19 1.81 -1.45
CA LEU A 27 6.64 2.01 -1.59
C LEU A 27 7.23 3.10 -0.67
N ALA A 28 6.40 4.07 -0.26
CA ALA A 28 6.78 5.15 0.65
C ALA A 28 6.16 5.00 2.04
N CYS A 29 5.68 3.79 2.39
CA CYS A 29 5.04 3.50 3.66
C CYS A 29 6.03 2.90 4.67
N SER A 30 5.93 3.27 5.96
CA SER A 30 6.79 2.72 7.03
C SER A 30 6.62 1.21 7.26
N TYR A 31 5.59 0.60 6.68
CA TYR A 31 5.34 -0.85 6.77
C TYR A 31 5.82 -1.63 5.54
N TRP A 32 6.56 -1.00 4.64
CA TRP A 32 7.12 -1.62 3.43
C TRP A 32 8.39 -2.40 3.75
N ASP A 33 8.37 -3.72 3.52
CA ASP A 33 9.54 -4.57 3.67
C ASP A 33 9.96 -5.22 2.35
N ALA A 34 10.99 -4.62 1.73
CA ALA A 34 11.62 -5.11 0.52
C ALA A 34 12.65 -6.22 0.78
N ASP A 35 13.13 -6.38 2.02
CA ASP A 35 14.22 -7.30 2.37
C ASP A 35 13.75 -8.76 2.46
N ASP A 36 12.45 -8.97 2.75
CA ASP A 36 11.87 -10.32 2.82
C ASP A 36 11.49 -10.90 1.44
N VAL A 37 11.49 -10.10 0.38
CA VAL A 37 11.28 -10.58 -1.00
C VAL A 37 12.59 -11.13 -1.57
N ARG A 38 13.06 -12.25 -1.00
CA ARG A 38 14.32 -12.92 -1.35
C ARG A 38 14.34 -13.63 -2.71
N ARG A 39 13.47 -13.28 -3.67
CA ARG A 39 13.41 -13.97 -4.96
C ARG A 39 13.19 -12.96 -6.09
N ASP A 40 14.25 -12.74 -6.85
CA ASP A 40 14.33 -11.94 -8.08
C ASP A 40 14.56 -10.43 -7.88
N GLN A 41 15.84 -10.04 -7.98
CA GLN A 41 16.32 -8.64 -7.91
C GLN A 41 15.68 -7.73 -8.97
N SER A 42 15.04 -8.28 -10.01
CA SER A 42 14.33 -7.50 -11.02
C SER A 42 12.94 -6.98 -10.60
N GLN A 43 12.39 -7.47 -9.48
CA GLN A 43 11.03 -7.12 -9.00
C GLN A 43 10.99 -6.38 -7.65
N VAL A 44 12.15 -6.22 -6.99
CA VAL A 44 12.27 -5.65 -5.62
C VAL A 44 11.72 -4.22 -5.53
N ALA A 45 11.73 -3.47 -6.64
CA ALA A 45 11.18 -2.12 -6.68
C ALA A 45 9.65 -2.06 -6.86
N ARG A 46 8.97 -3.20 -7.03
CA ARG A 46 7.54 -3.25 -7.43
C ARG A 46 6.64 -3.97 -6.45
N VAL A 47 7.15 -4.90 -5.64
CA VAL A 47 6.37 -5.61 -4.63
C VAL A 47 7.18 -5.84 -3.36
N ALA A 48 6.50 -5.82 -2.22
CA ALA A 48 7.07 -6.03 -0.89
C ALA A 48 6.06 -6.68 0.06
N VAL A 49 6.54 -7.17 1.20
CA VAL A 49 5.67 -7.61 2.29
C VAL A 49 5.19 -6.39 3.08
N CYS A 50 3.92 -6.39 3.48
CA CYS A 50 3.38 -5.39 4.41
C CYS A 50 3.51 -5.89 5.85
N LEU A 51 4.23 -5.12 6.69
CA LEU A 51 4.47 -5.42 8.10
C LEU A 51 3.55 -4.66 9.06
N HIS A 52 2.41 -4.13 8.57
CA HIS A 52 1.47 -3.45 9.47
C HIS A 52 1.00 -4.43 10.56
N PRO A 53 1.01 -4.06 11.86
CA PRO A 53 0.72 -4.98 12.97
C PRO A 53 -0.62 -5.72 12.83
N ASP A 54 -1.66 -5.02 12.39
CA ASP A 54 -2.99 -5.60 12.16
C ASP A 54 -3.08 -6.51 10.92
N LEU A 55 -2.07 -6.50 10.04
CA LEU A 55 -2.09 -7.18 8.74
C LEU A 55 -0.98 -8.22 8.57
N VAL A 56 0.04 -8.21 9.43
CA VAL A 56 1.23 -9.07 9.33
C VAL A 56 0.89 -10.56 9.36
N GLU A 57 -0.17 -10.94 10.08
CA GLU A 57 -0.66 -12.34 10.14
C GLU A 57 -1.10 -12.90 8.79
N PHE A 58 -1.49 -12.02 7.85
CA PHE A 58 -1.91 -12.41 6.50
C PHE A 58 -0.75 -12.48 5.51
N SER A 59 0.45 -12.05 5.91
CA SER A 59 1.65 -12.04 5.04
C SER A 59 1.38 -11.41 3.67
N LEU A 60 0.74 -10.23 3.67
CA LEU A 60 0.31 -9.58 2.44
C LEU A 60 1.51 -9.16 1.60
N ILE A 61 1.51 -9.57 0.33
CA ILE A 61 2.41 -9.04 -0.69
C ILE A 61 1.70 -7.87 -1.39
N VAL A 62 2.25 -6.67 -1.28
CA VAL A 62 1.67 -5.44 -1.81
C VAL A 62 2.52 -4.90 -2.94
N SER A 63 1.88 -4.23 -3.91
CA SER A 63 2.61 -3.52 -4.96
C SER A 63 3.04 -2.13 -4.49
N GLY A 64 4.13 -1.60 -5.04
CA GLY A 64 4.64 -0.28 -4.68
C GLY A 64 3.61 0.85 -4.84
N GLY A 65 2.74 0.75 -5.85
CA GLY A 65 1.68 1.73 -6.15
C GLY A 65 0.32 1.44 -5.55
N SER A 66 0.21 0.37 -4.75
CA SER A 66 -0.97 0.20 -3.90
C SER A 66 -0.94 1.20 -2.76
N GLY A 67 -2.09 1.51 -2.18
CA GLY A 67 -2.23 2.32 -0.98
C GLY A 67 -3.38 1.77 -0.14
N CYS A 68 -3.38 2.07 1.16
CA CYS A 68 -4.45 1.65 2.06
C CYS A 68 -4.74 2.72 3.11
N SER A 69 -5.89 2.61 3.79
CA SER A 69 -6.28 3.54 4.86
C SER A 69 -5.38 3.50 6.11
N ARG A 70 -4.42 2.59 6.16
CA ARG A 70 -3.41 2.45 7.23
C ARG A 70 -2.03 2.94 6.81
N TRP A 71 -1.96 3.67 5.69
CA TRP A 71 -0.70 4.24 5.22
C TRP A 71 -0.09 5.17 6.27
N ALA A 72 1.22 5.06 6.42
CA ALA A 72 2.03 5.92 7.28
C ALA A 72 3.29 6.28 6.50
N GLU A 73 3.53 7.57 6.33
CA GLU A 73 4.69 8.08 5.60
C GLU A 73 5.99 7.57 6.22
N GLU A 74 6.89 7.03 5.39
CA GLU A 74 8.26 6.74 5.77
C GLU A 74 9.16 7.95 5.47
N PRO A 75 9.63 8.71 6.48
CA PRO A 75 10.43 9.91 6.23
C PRO A 75 11.76 9.61 5.55
N ALA A 76 12.32 8.41 5.75
CA ALA A 76 13.54 7.96 5.10
C ALA A 76 13.31 7.43 3.68
N ALA A 77 12.07 7.39 3.18
CA ALA A 77 11.76 7.03 1.81
C ALA A 77 12.51 8.00 0.88
N GLY A 78 13.40 7.43 0.05
CA GLY A 78 14.22 8.20 -0.88
C GLY A 78 13.40 8.98 -1.90
N ALA A 79 14.07 9.87 -2.64
CA ALA A 79 13.42 10.72 -3.64
C ALA A 79 12.64 9.91 -4.71
N GLU A 80 13.12 8.71 -5.05
CA GLU A 80 12.45 7.82 -6.01
C GLU A 80 11.08 7.32 -5.51
N ALA A 81 10.99 6.93 -4.24
CA ALA A 81 9.74 6.48 -3.64
C ALA A 81 8.72 7.63 -3.55
N ARG A 82 9.17 8.84 -3.26
CA ARG A 82 8.32 10.04 -3.22
C ARG A 82 7.83 10.45 -4.61
N ALA A 83 8.71 10.46 -5.61
CA ALA A 83 8.32 10.72 -7.01
C ALA A 83 7.31 9.68 -7.51
N TYR A 84 7.42 8.43 -7.04
CA TYR A 84 6.47 7.39 -7.36
C TYR A 84 5.08 7.63 -6.74
N VAL A 85 5.00 8.15 -5.51
CA VAL A 85 3.74 8.62 -4.91
C VAL A 85 3.11 9.71 -5.77
N GLU A 86 3.88 10.74 -6.11
CA GLU A 86 3.41 11.88 -6.93
C GLU A 86 2.88 11.42 -8.32
N GLN A 87 3.50 10.40 -8.92
CA GLN A 87 3.06 9.85 -10.20
C GLN A 87 1.71 9.12 -10.12
N TYR A 88 1.40 8.44 -9.01
CA TYR A 88 0.13 7.77 -8.77
C TYR A 88 -0.95 8.69 -8.16
N GLU A 89 -0.55 9.88 -7.71
CA GLU A 89 -1.43 10.98 -7.31
C GLU A 89 -1.96 11.80 -8.49
N ALA A 90 -1.36 11.67 -9.69
CA ALA A 90 -1.84 12.35 -10.90
C ALA A 90 -3.19 11.74 -11.36
N PRO A 91 -4.19 12.60 -11.71
CA PRO A 91 -5.58 12.20 -11.96
C PRO A 91 -5.79 11.24 -13.14
#